data_AF-A0A2U1AWD0-F1
#
_entry.id   AF-A0A2U1AWD0-F1
#
_cell.length_a   1.000
_cell.length_b   1.000
_cell.length_c   1.000
_cell.angle_alpha   90.00
_cell.angle_beta   90.00
_cell.angle_gamma   90.00
#
_symmetry.space_group_name_H-M   'P 1'
#
loop_
_entity.id
_entity.type
_entity.pdbx_description
1 polymer ?
#
loop_
_entity_poly.entity_id
_entity_poly.type
_entity_poly.pdbx_seq_one_letter_code
_entity_poly.pdbx_strand_id
1 'polypeptide(L)' 'MAISFDNLRKGKKYVMENYGERFEFQVLDMPEEGNYLVKDLHTLDVFMLNDLIRYGRGKDFDMQEL' A
#
# COMPACT_ATOMS: atom_id res chain seq x y z
N MET A 1 -13.62 -7.40 3.60
CA MET A 1 -14.11 -6.12 3.03
C MET A 1 -12.86 -5.43 2.55
N ALA A 2 -12.55 -5.54 1.26
CA ALA A 2 -11.30 -5.04 0.71
C ALA A 2 -11.24 -3.52 0.94
N ILE A 3 -10.20 -3.04 1.63
CA ILE A 3 -9.98 -1.61 1.78
C ILE A 3 -9.64 -1.06 0.39
N SER A 4 -10.50 -0.20 -0.16
CA SER A 4 -10.17 0.56 -1.35
C SER A 4 -9.06 1.57 -1.03
N PHE A 5 -8.10 1.73 -1.93
CA PHE A 5 -6.94 2.65 -1.81
C PHE A 5 -7.31 4.08 -1.39
N ASP A 6 -8.53 4.50 -1.73
CA ASP A 6 -9.10 5.80 -1.37
C ASP A 6 -9.17 6.04 0.15
N ASN A 7 -9.25 4.96 0.95
CA ASN A 7 -9.39 5.03 2.40
C ASN A 7 -8.07 5.01 3.19
N LEU A 8 -6.92 5.05 2.51
CA LEU A 8 -5.63 5.08 3.18
C LEU A 8 -5.45 6.38 3.96
N ARG A 9 -4.95 6.28 5.19
CA ARG A 9 -4.69 7.44 6.08
C ARG A 9 -3.20 7.64 6.33
N LYS A 10 -2.77 8.90 6.36
CA LYS A 10 -1.39 9.28 6.63
C LYS A 10 -1.00 8.84 8.05
N GLY A 11 0.17 8.24 8.19
CA GLY A 11 0.70 7.70 9.45
C GLY A 11 0.22 6.29 9.80
N LYS A 12 -0.78 5.75 9.10
CA LYS A 12 -1.26 4.37 9.29
C LYS A 12 -0.42 3.36 8.52
N LYS A 13 -0.41 2.13 9.04
CA LYS A 13 0.29 0.99 8.45
C LYS A 13 -0.73 0.08 7.78
N TYR A 14 -0.36 -0.42 6.62
CA TYR A 14 -1.19 -1.31 5.84
C TYR A 14 -0.35 -2.51 5.40
N VAL A 15 -1.03 -3.63 5.26
CA VAL A 15 -0.48 -4.84 4.68
C VAL A 15 -1.29 -5.17 3.43
N MET A 16 -0.57 -5.45 2.35
CA MET A 16 -1.12 -5.84 1.06
C MET A 16 -0.65 -7.25 0.76
N GLU A 17 -1.58 -8.16 0.53
CA GLU A 17 -1.28 -9.51 0.05
C GLU A 17 -1.59 -9.56 -1.46
N ASN A 18 -0.61 -10.00 -2.25
CA ASN A 18 -0.74 -10.14 -3.70
C ASN A 18 0.08 -11.34 -4.19
N TYR A 19 -0.53 -12.20 -5.02
CA TYR A 19 0.12 -13.43 -5.52
C TYR A 19 0.72 -14.33 -4.43
N GLY A 20 0.19 -14.28 -3.19
CA GLY A 20 0.72 -15.01 -2.04
C GLY A 20 1.93 -14.35 -1.35
N GLU A 21 2.35 -13.17 -1.82
CA GLU A 21 3.36 -12.33 -1.17
C GLU A 21 2.68 -11.23 -0.33
N ARG A 22 3.21 -10.99 0.88
CA ARG A 22 2.75 -9.92 1.77
C ARG A 22 3.73 -8.76 1.73
N PHE A 23 3.19 -7.59 1.45
CA PHE A 23 3.88 -6.32 1.46
C PHE A 23 3.35 -5.47 2.61
N GLU A 24 4.23 -5.13 3.55
CA GLU A 24 3.89 -4.30 4.71
C GLU A 24 4.50 -2.91 4.52
N PHE A 25 3.66 -1.88 4.53
CA PHE A 25 4.10 -0.52 4.33
C PHE A 25 3.35 0.47 5.22
N GLN A 26 3.98 1.61 5.49
CA GLN A 26 3.41 2.72 6.24
C GLN A 26 3.20 3.92 5.33
N VAL A 27 2.01 4.51 5.36
CA VAL A 27 1.75 5.76 4.62
C VAL A 27 2.46 6.90 5.34
N LEU A 28 3.47 7.47 4.69
CA LEU A 28 4.21 8.62 5.18
C LEU A 28 3.51 9.93 4.81
N ASP A 29 3.09 10.06 3.56
CA ASP A 29 2.55 11.31 3.04
C ASP A 29 1.57 11.11 1.88
N MET A 30 0.85 12.16 1.52
CA MET A 30 -0.18 12.18 0.47
C MET A 30 -0.05 13.49 -0.31
N PRO A 31 1.00 13.63 -1.12
CA PRO A 31 1.26 14.88 -1.83
C PRO A 31 0.12 15.26 -2.79
N GLU A 32 -0.54 14.28 -3.41
CA GLU A 32 -1.66 14.49 -4.34
C GLU A 32 -2.70 13.38 -4.21
N GLU A 33 -3.95 13.68 -4.61
CA GLU A 33 -5.05 12.71 -4.64
C GLU A 33 -4.69 11.55 -5.60
N GLY A 34 -4.65 10.32 -5.07
CA GLY A 34 -4.18 9.14 -5.80
C GLY A 34 -2.67 8.86 -5.73
N ASN A 35 -1.86 9.78 -5.18
CA ASN A 35 -0.43 9.56 -4.94
C ASN A 35 -0.15 9.46 -3.44
N TYR A 36 0.05 8.23 -2.97
CA TYR A 36 0.40 7.95 -1.58
C TYR A 36 1.89 7.65 -1.48
N LEU A 37 2.60 8.41 -0.65
CA LEU A 37 3.99 8.16 -0.28
C LEU A 37 3.98 7.12 0.82
N VAL A 38 4.48 5.92 0.52
CA VAL A 38 4.52 4.81 1.46
C VAL A 38 5.96 4.38 1.69
N LYS A 39 6.23 3.94 2.91
CA LYS A 39 7.51 3.37 3.31
C LYS A 39 7.33 1.90 3.59
N ASP A 40 8.11 1.07 2.92
CA ASP A 40 8.16 -0.35 3.20
C ASP A 40 8.74 -0.59 4.60
N LEU A 41 8.12 -1.51 5.33
CA LEU A 41 8.55 -1.86 6.68
C LEU A 41 9.70 -2.88 6.69
N HIS A 42 9.89 -3.63 5.60
CA HIS A 42 10.93 -4.66 5.46
C HIS A 42 12.22 -4.09 4.87
N THR A 43 12.12 -3.35 3.77
CA THR A 43 13.27 -2.77 3.07
C THR A 43 13.63 -1.38 3.57
N LEU A 44 12.70 -0.70 4.28
CA LEU A 44 12.81 0.71 4.68
C LEU A 44 12.87 1.69 3.50
N ASP A 45 12.63 1.20 2.28
CA ASP A 45 12.54 2.01 1.08
C ASP A 45 11.24 2.83 1.07
N VAL A 46 11.32 3.99 0.45
CA VAL A 46 10.20 4.92 0.32
C VAL A 46 9.84 5.01 -1.14
N PHE A 47 8.61 4.63 -1.47
CA PHE A 47 8.10 4.63 -2.83
C PHE A 47 6.65 5.11 -2.87
N MET A 48 6.17 5.41 -4.08
CA MET A 48 4.76 5.70 -4.28
C MET A 48 3.97 4.40 -4.32
N LEU A 49 2.88 4.35 -3.56
CA LEU A 49 1.97 3.21 -3.58
C LEU A 49 1.43 2.95 -4.99
N ASN A 50 1.22 4.02 -5.76
CA ASN A 50 0.78 3.94 -7.15
C ASN A 50 1.75 3.08 -8.00
N ASP A 51 3.04 3.11 -7.68
CA ASP A 51 4.06 2.32 -8.38
C ASP A 51 3.96 0.83 -8.04
N LEU A 52 3.63 0.47 -6.79
CA LEU A 52 3.36 -0.94 -6.40
C LEU A 52 2.15 -1.52 -7.15
N ILE A 53 1.08 -0.74 -7.28
CA ILE A 53 -0.19 -1.20 -7.85
C ILE A 53 -0.22 -1.14 -9.38
N ARG A 54 0.65 -0.32 -9.97
CA ARG A 54 0.85 -0.20 -11.43
C ARG A 54 1.15 -1.55 -12.07
N TYR A 55 1.86 -2.43 -11.37
CA TYR A 55 2.29 -3.73 -11.92
C TYR A 55 1.20 -4.81 -11.93
N GLY A 56 0.01 -4.52 -11.39
CA GLY A 56 -1.17 -5.37 -11.51
C GLY A 56 -1.63 -5.98 -10.18
N ARG A 57 -2.96 -6.03 -10.02
CA ARG A 57 -3.62 -6.68 -8.89
C ARG A 57 -3.90 -8.13 -9.26
N GLY A 58 -3.31 -9.07 -8.52
CA GLY A 58 -3.63 -10.48 -8.63
C GLY A 58 -5.08 -10.76 -8.21
N LYS A 59 -5.57 -11.96 -8.52
CA LYS A 59 -6.94 -12.39 -8.17
C LYS A 59 -7.17 -12.50 -6.65
N ASP A 60 -6.07 -12.63 -5.90
CA ASP A 60 -6.02 -12.78 -4.44
C ASP A 60 -5.59 -11.46 -3.75
N PHE A 61 -5.78 -10.33 -4.43
CA PHE A 61 -5.41 -9.04 -3.89
C PHE A 61 -6.27 -8.70 -2.66
N ASP A 62 -5.66 -8.67 -1.48
CA ASP A 62 -6.29 -8.21 -0.25
C ASP A 62 -5.43 -7.14 0.43
N MET A 63 -6.09 -6.15 1.03
CA MET A 63 -5.42 -5.12 1.81
C MET A 63 -6.10 -4.96 3.14
N GLN A 64 -5.28 -4.95 4.20
CA GLN A 64 -5.72 -4.83 5.58
C GLN A 64 -4.96 -3.69 6.28
N GLU A 65 -5.65 -3.00 7.19
CA GLU A 65 -4.99 -2.07 8.12
C GLU A 65 -4.36 -2.88 9.25
N LEU A 66 -3.12 -2.54 9.62
CA LEU A 66 -2.38 -3.09 10.75
C LEU A 66 -2.75 -2.39 12.07
#